data_AF-A0A061RII8-F1
#
_entry.id   AF-A0A061RII8-F1
#
_cell.length_a   1.000
_cell.length_b   1.000
_cell.length_c   1.000
_cell.angle_alpha   90.00
_cell.angle_beta   90.00
_cell.angle_gamma   90.00
#
_symmetry.space_group_name_H-M   'P 1'
#
loop_
_entity.id
_entity.type
_entity.pdbx_description
1 polymer ?
#
loop_
_entity_poly.entity_id
_entity_poly.type
_entity_poly.pdbx_seq_one_letter_code
_entity_poly.pdbx_strand_id
1 'polypeptide(L)'
;ALALHDKVASTFRKTAINFHYEFTVRHLANVFQGLLMSTPDLFDDPVKFSRLWLHESERVYADRLVSPADLESYNKIAQGICKKYFSIPDLDDYYKKNDPKPLIFSHFAQGLGDKLYDEVDTYNGLYKILVEALDEYNETNAVMDLVLFEDAMKHICRISRIISNPSGHALLVGVGGSGKQSLSRLVAHICGYATYMIIISGSYNLSSFREDLQKMYRRSGQKGEGIMFLFTDSQITDERFLVYINDLLSSGEIPDLFPAEDKDEIVNAMRGETKAGCWTRRRTVGIRSSRRSRPTCTSCLPSRPSGRTSGSGHSASSPQSPPPSLTGSSPGQRAACSALPGSSWTKLTWARRASVLLSTSSCPSRSPV
;
A
#
# COMPACT_ATOMS: atom_id res chain seq x y z
N ALA A 1 0.12 19.85 8.93
CA ALA A 1 0.83 18.56 8.68
C ALA A 1 1.94 18.27 9.70
N LEU A 2 3.04 19.04 9.75
CA LEU A 2 4.17 18.80 10.70
C LEU A 2 3.72 18.71 12.16
N ALA A 3 2.98 19.72 12.65
CA ALA A 3 2.48 19.74 14.02
C ALA A 3 1.57 18.55 14.37
N LEU A 4 0.85 17.98 13.39
CA LEU A 4 0.05 16.76 13.60
C LEU A 4 0.98 15.55 13.73
N HIS A 5 1.93 15.41 12.81
CA HIS A 5 2.89 14.30 12.81
C HIS A 5 3.67 14.23 14.11
N ASP A 6 4.20 15.36 14.59
CA ASP A 6 4.99 15.41 15.82
C ASP A 6 4.16 15.01 17.04
N LYS A 7 2.91 15.50 17.14
CA LYS A 7 1.99 15.10 18.21
C LYS A 7 1.69 13.60 18.15
N VAL A 8 1.27 13.10 16.99
CA VAL A 8 0.94 11.67 16.79
C VAL A 8 2.14 10.78 17.13
N ALA A 9 3.33 11.10 16.63
CA ALA A 9 4.55 10.35 16.91
C ALA A 9 4.96 10.41 18.39
N SER A 10 4.69 11.52 19.08
CA SER A 10 5.00 11.66 20.51
C SER A 10 4.02 10.90 21.42
N THR A 11 2.73 10.87 21.04
CA THR A 11 1.63 10.28 21.81
C THR A 11 1.52 8.78 21.59
N PHE A 12 1.54 8.33 20.34
CA PHE A 12 1.35 6.93 19.98
C PHE A 12 2.70 6.28 19.69
N ARG A 13 3.25 5.62 20.71
CA ARG A 13 4.56 4.98 20.64
C ARG A 13 4.44 3.48 20.46
N LYS A 14 5.45 2.90 19.82
CA LYS A 14 5.64 1.46 19.69
C LYS A 14 5.74 0.83 21.08
N THR A 15 4.87 -0.14 21.35
CA THR A 15 4.92 -0.95 22.58
C THR A 15 4.97 -2.44 22.20
N ALA A 16 5.20 -3.31 23.18
CA ALA A 16 5.18 -4.76 22.96
C ALA A 16 3.82 -5.27 22.44
N ILE A 17 2.73 -4.59 22.78
CA ILE A 17 1.36 -4.91 22.34
C ILE A 17 1.07 -4.24 20.99
N ASN A 18 1.40 -2.95 20.85
CA ASN A 18 1.15 -2.16 19.65
C ASN A 18 2.45 -1.94 18.87
N PHE A 19 3.04 -3.02 18.37
CA PHE A 19 4.31 -2.96 17.65
C PHE A 19 4.23 -2.23 16.30
N HIS A 20 3.02 -2.10 15.76
CA HIS A 20 2.73 -1.44 14.48
C HIS A 20 2.52 0.08 14.62
N TYR A 21 2.53 0.62 15.84
CA TYR A 21 2.47 2.07 16.11
C TYR A 21 3.86 2.70 15.85
N GLU A 22 4.24 2.73 14.58
CA GLU A 22 5.51 3.28 14.12
C GLU A 22 5.25 4.41 13.11
N PHE A 23 5.39 5.65 13.58
CA PHE A 23 5.13 6.85 12.81
C PHE A 23 6.43 7.56 12.43
N THR A 24 6.87 7.36 11.19
CA THR A 24 8.01 8.03 10.58
C THR A 24 7.59 9.13 9.60
N VAL A 25 8.56 9.95 9.15
CA VAL A 25 8.36 10.99 8.11
C VAL A 25 7.81 10.42 6.79
N ARG A 26 7.97 9.12 6.54
CA ARG A 26 7.32 8.44 5.39
C ARG A 26 5.80 8.58 5.44
N HIS A 27 5.20 8.51 6.62
CA HIS A 27 3.75 8.68 6.78
C HIS A 27 3.33 10.10 6.41
N LEU A 28 4.12 11.10 6.80
CA LEU A 28 3.89 12.47 6.39
C LEU A 28 3.95 12.60 4.86
N ALA A 29 4.92 11.97 4.20
CA ALA A 29 4.99 11.93 2.74
C ALA A 29 3.77 11.25 2.11
N ASN A 30 3.25 10.18 2.72
CA ASN A 30 2.05 9.50 2.25
C ASN A 30 0.79 10.38 2.34
N VAL A 31 0.68 11.25 3.36
CA VAL A 31 -0.41 12.24 3.45
C VAL A 31 -0.35 13.17 2.25
N PHE A 32 0.84 13.71 1.93
CA PHE A 32 1.01 14.56 0.75
C PHE A 32 0.79 13.78 -0.56
N GLN A 33 1.18 12.51 -0.63
CA GLN A 33 0.91 11.68 -1.79
C GLN A 33 -0.60 11.53 -2.04
N GLY A 34 -1.39 11.32 -0.99
CA GLY A 34 -2.85 11.27 -1.12
C GLY A 34 -3.48 12.61 -1.50
N LEU A 35 -2.95 13.73 -0.99
CA LEU A 35 -3.35 15.06 -1.45
C LEU A 35 -3.11 15.25 -2.96
N LEU A 36 -2.04 14.67 -3.50
CA LEU A 36 -1.70 14.76 -4.93
C LEU A 36 -2.55 13.85 -5.82
N MET A 37 -3.43 13.02 -5.25
CA MET A 37 -4.38 12.21 -6.02
C MET A 37 -5.56 13.03 -6.53
N SER A 38 -5.81 14.19 -5.94
CA SER A 38 -6.86 15.11 -6.36
C SER A 38 -6.34 16.09 -7.42
N THR A 39 -7.22 16.55 -8.31
CA THR A 39 -6.89 17.52 -9.37
C THR A 39 -7.28 18.94 -8.94
N PRO A 40 -6.54 19.97 -9.35
CA PRO A 40 -6.83 21.35 -8.98
C PRO A 40 -8.22 21.81 -9.47
N ASP A 41 -8.71 21.23 -10.56
CA ASP A 41 -10.00 21.55 -11.18
C ASP A 41 -11.21 21.23 -10.27
N LEU A 42 -11.03 20.44 -9.22
CA LEU A 42 -12.07 20.04 -8.27
C LEU A 42 -12.12 20.89 -7.00
N PHE A 43 -11.16 21.81 -6.81
CA PHE A 43 -11.01 22.60 -5.57
C PHE A 43 -11.23 24.08 -5.84
N ASP A 44 -12.50 24.49 -5.79
CA ASP A 44 -12.89 25.89 -5.79
C ASP A 44 -12.83 26.52 -4.39
N ASP A 45 -12.84 25.69 -3.34
CA ASP A 45 -12.93 26.12 -1.93
C ASP A 45 -11.69 25.70 -1.11
N PRO A 46 -10.98 26.63 -0.44
CA PRO A 46 -9.88 26.30 0.46
C PRO A 46 -10.30 25.43 1.66
N VAL A 47 -11.57 25.48 2.07
CA VAL A 47 -12.10 24.62 3.14
C VAL A 47 -12.15 23.16 2.69
N LYS A 48 -12.57 22.90 1.44
CA LYS A 48 -12.56 21.56 0.83
C LYS A 48 -11.17 20.95 0.84
N PHE A 49 -10.13 21.73 0.53
CA PHE A 49 -8.74 21.27 0.60
C PHE A 49 -8.30 20.96 2.04
N SER A 50 -8.76 21.72 3.01
CA SER A 50 -8.49 21.47 4.43
C SER A 50 -9.16 20.18 4.92
N ARG A 51 -10.38 19.88 4.46
CA ARG A 51 -11.08 18.61 4.70
C ARG A 51 -10.37 17.42 4.06
N LEU A 52 -9.88 17.59 2.82
CA LEU A 52 -9.06 16.59 2.14
C LEU A 52 -7.80 16.25 2.96
N TRP A 53 -7.09 17.26 3.47
CA TRP A 53 -5.93 17.04 4.33
C TRP A 53 -6.29 16.27 5.61
N LEU A 54 -7.43 16.57 6.22
CA LEU A 54 -7.90 15.87 7.41
C LEU A 54 -8.23 14.40 7.11
N HIS A 55 -8.96 14.15 6.03
CA HIS A 55 -9.25 12.79 5.54
C HIS A 55 -7.96 12.00 5.31
N GLU A 56 -7.02 12.56 4.57
CA GLU A 56 -5.75 11.90 4.26
C GLU A 56 -4.91 11.63 5.50
N SER A 57 -4.96 12.54 6.48
CA SER A 57 -4.30 12.34 7.77
C SER A 57 -4.94 11.18 8.55
N GLU A 58 -6.27 11.07 8.58
CA GLU A 58 -6.96 9.93 9.19
C GLU A 58 -6.60 8.60 8.53
N ARG A 59 -6.59 8.54 7.20
CA ARG A 59 -6.26 7.31 6.46
C ARG A 59 -4.83 6.85 6.68
N VAL A 60 -3.91 7.76 6.99
CA VAL A 60 -2.50 7.41 7.24
C VAL A 60 -2.24 7.07 8.71
N TYR A 61 -2.84 7.83 9.64
CA TYR A 61 -2.56 7.72 11.07
C TYR A 61 -3.64 6.95 11.83
N ALA A 62 -4.91 7.34 11.69
CA ALA A 62 -6.01 6.78 12.46
C ALA A 62 -6.32 5.32 12.09
N ASP A 63 -6.25 4.96 10.80
CA ASP A 63 -6.51 3.59 10.34
C ASP A 63 -5.50 2.56 10.87
N ARG A 64 -4.39 3.00 11.50
CA ARG A 64 -3.40 2.13 12.17
C ARG A 64 -3.69 1.91 13.65
N LEU A 65 -4.57 2.70 14.25
CA LEU A 65 -4.90 2.62 15.66
C LEU A 65 -5.93 1.52 15.87
N VAL A 66 -5.68 0.65 16.85
CA VAL A 66 -6.53 -0.52 17.14
C VAL A 66 -7.51 -0.23 18.28
N SER A 67 -7.06 0.53 19.29
CA SER A 67 -7.87 0.83 20.45
C SER A 67 -8.87 1.98 20.15
N PRO A 68 -10.15 1.83 20.53
CA PRO A 68 -11.11 2.93 20.40
C PRO A 68 -10.71 4.17 21.21
N ALA A 69 -10.06 3.98 22.37
CA ALA A 69 -9.55 5.08 23.18
C ALA A 69 -8.40 5.84 22.51
N ASP A 70 -7.53 5.12 21.78
CA ASP A 70 -6.46 5.73 20.99
C ASP A 70 -7.04 6.54 19.83
N LEU A 71 -8.07 6.00 19.18
CA LEU A 71 -8.77 6.66 18.07
C LEU A 71 -9.50 7.93 18.53
N GLU A 72 -10.18 7.90 19.69
CA GLU A 72 -10.75 9.10 20.30
C GLU A 72 -9.68 10.15 20.64
N SER A 73 -8.53 9.71 21.15
CA SER A 73 -7.40 10.59 21.47
C SER A 73 -6.82 11.22 20.21
N TYR A 74 -6.69 10.45 19.12
CA TYR A 74 -6.28 10.95 17.82
C TYR A 74 -7.27 11.99 17.28
N ASN A 75 -8.57 11.71 17.34
CA ASN A 75 -9.61 12.62 16.85
C ASN A 75 -9.53 13.98 17.58
N LYS A 76 -9.33 13.98 18.90
CA LYS A 76 -9.12 15.22 19.68
C LYS A 76 -7.87 15.98 19.24
N ILE A 77 -6.76 15.28 18.99
CA ILE A 77 -5.51 15.89 18.50
C ILE A 77 -5.71 16.50 17.12
N ALA A 78 -6.33 15.76 16.20
CA ALA A 78 -6.61 16.20 14.83
C ALA A 78 -7.51 17.44 14.83
N GLN A 79 -8.61 17.42 15.60
CA GLN A 79 -9.49 18.57 15.76
C GLN A 79 -8.77 19.79 16.33
N GLY A 80 -7.95 19.61 17.37
CA GLY A 80 -7.19 20.71 17.97
C GLY A 80 -6.15 21.33 17.03
N ILE A 81 -5.54 20.52 16.14
CA ILE A 81 -4.64 21.02 15.10
C ILE A 81 -5.43 21.73 13.99
N CYS A 82 -6.57 21.17 13.56
CA CYS A 82 -7.46 21.82 12.60
C CYS A 82 -7.89 23.20 13.12
N LYS A 83 -8.51 23.29 14.30
CA LYS A 83 -8.96 24.57 14.89
C LYS A 83 -7.85 25.61 15.04
N LYS A 84 -6.58 25.19 15.17
CA LYS A 84 -5.43 26.09 15.29
C LYS A 84 -4.93 26.65 13.96
N TYR A 85 -4.93 25.85 12.89
CA TYR A 85 -4.29 26.21 11.61
C TYR A 85 -5.26 26.35 10.44
N PHE A 86 -6.42 25.70 10.51
CA PHE A 86 -7.45 25.66 9.48
C PHE A 86 -8.79 26.15 10.04
N SER A 87 -9.42 27.09 9.35
CA SER A 87 -10.75 27.59 9.70
C SER A 87 -11.85 26.73 9.04
N ILE A 88 -11.92 25.45 9.40
CA ILE A 88 -12.95 24.53 8.88
C ILE A 88 -14.26 24.77 9.65
N PRO A 89 -15.34 25.25 9.01
CA PRO A 89 -16.66 25.33 9.63
C PRO A 89 -17.19 23.94 9.97
N ASP A 90 -17.98 23.84 11.04
CA ASP A 90 -18.66 22.60 11.45
C ASP A 90 -17.75 21.38 11.63
N LEU A 91 -16.48 21.59 12.00
CA LEU A 91 -15.53 20.49 12.21
C LEU A 91 -16.05 19.44 13.21
N ASP A 92 -16.81 19.89 14.21
CA ASP A 92 -17.37 19.01 15.24
C ASP A 92 -18.44 18.05 14.67
N ASP A 93 -19.08 18.39 13.54
CA ASP A 93 -20.10 17.56 12.89
C ASP A 93 -19.53 16.26 12.31
N TYR A 94 -18.27 16.28 11.86
CA TYR A 94 -17.58 15.10 11.32
C TYR A 94 -17.23 14.07 12.41
N TYR A 95 -17.14 14.52 13.67
CA TYR A 95 -16.76 13.69 14.81
C TYR A 95 -17.90 13.46 15.81
N LYS A 96 -19.14 13.78 15.44
CA LYS A 96 -20.31 13.50 16.27
C LYS A 96 -20.45 12.00 16.51
N LYS A 97 -20.88 11.63 17.73
CA LYS A 97 -21.17 10.24 18.08
C LYS A 97 -22.43 9.71 17.40
N ASN A 98 -23.39 10.60 17.16
CA ASN A 98 -24.65 10.29 16.50
C ASN A 98 -24.64 10.99 15.14
N ASP A 99 -24.80 10.22 14.06
CA ASP A 99 -24.86 10.69 12.67
C ASP A 99 -23.68 11.59 12.26
N PRO A 100 -22.43 11.05 12.24
CA PRO A 100 -21.27 11.81 11.79
C PRO A 100 -21.35 12.09 10.30
N LYS A 101 -21.08 13.35 9.90
CA LYS A 101 -20.91 13.67 8.47
C LYS A 101 -19.77 12.83 7.88
N PRO A 102 -19.93 12.26 6.66
CA PRO A 102 -18.89 11.45 6.04
C PRO A 102 -17.68 12.30 5.67
N LEU A 103 -16.57 12.17 6.42
CA LEU A 103 -15.27 12.70 5.99
C LEU A 103 -14.58 11.66 5.09
N ILE A 104 -15.14 11.46 3.90
CA ILE A 104 -14.68 10.42 2.96
C ILE A 104 -14.43 11.06 1.60
N PHE A 105 -13.23 10.85 1.07
CA PHE A 105 -12.88 11.14 -0.31
C PHE A 105 -12.70 9.82 -1.05
N SER A 106 -13.31 9.69 -2.23
CA SER A 106 -13.26 8.47 -3.05
C SER A 106 -13.15 8.81 -4.54
N HIS A 107 -12.67 7.85 -5.33
CA HIS A 107 -12.53 8.00 -6.78
C HIS A 107 -13.85 7.88 -7.55
N PHE A 108 -14.93 7.48 -6.89
CA PHE A 108 -16.23 7.23 -7.49
C PHE A 108 -17.33 8.05 -6.81
N ALA A 109 -16.94 9.14 -6.13
CA ALA A 109 -17.87 10.01 -5.41
C ALA A 109 -18.94 10.61 -6.34
N GLN A 110 -18.59 10.89 -7.60
CA GLN A 110 -19.48 11.45 -8.62
C GLN A 110 -20.10 10.39 -9.56
N GLY A 111 -19.81 9.10 -9.36
CA GLY A 111 -20.29 7.99 -10.19
C GLY A 111 -19.18 7.00 -10.57
N LEU A 112 -19.56 5.93 -11.27
CA LEU A 112 -18.66 4.83 -11.66
C LEU A 112 -17.86 5.11 -12.95
N GLY A 113 -18.23 6.14 -13.71
CA GLY A 113 -17.58 6.49 -14.98
C GLY A 113 -16.26 7.23 -14.80
N ASP A 114 -16.33 8.49 -14.35
CA ASP A 114 -15.15 9.35 -14.19
C ASP A 114 -14.50 9.14 -12.82
N LYS A 115 -13.25 8.65 -12.84
CA LYS A 115 -12.47 8.34 -11.63
C LYS A 115 -11.87 9.59 -10.99
N LEU A 116 -12.72 10.52 -10.57
CA LEU A 116 -12.32 11.77 -9.92
C LEU A 116 -12.26 11.55 -8.41
N TYR A 117 -11.12 11.92 -7.80
CA TYR A 117 -10.94 11.84 -6.36
C TYR A 117 -11.59 13.05 -5.68
N ASP A 118 -12.82 12.86 -5.20
CA ASP A 118 -13.64 13.94 -4.65
C ASP A 118 -14.34 13.54 -3.34
N GLU A 119 -14.88 14.55 -2.64
CA GLU A 119 -15.61 14.40 -1.39
C GLU A 119 -16.97 13.71 -1.60
N VAL A 120 -17.34 12.83 -0.67
CA VAL A 120 -18.65 12.18 -0.63
C VAL A 120 -19.59 13.00 0.25
N ASP A 121 -20.69 13.52 -0.32
CA ASP A 121 -21.63 14.38 0.42
C ASP A 121 -22.47 13.62 1.46
N THR A 122 -22.97 12.43 1.12
CA THR A 122 -23.91 11.69 1.97
C THR A 122 -23.74 10.17 1.83
N TYR A 123 -23.86 9.43 2.94
CA TYR A 123 -23.82 7.96 2.93
C TYR A 123 -24.89 7.33 2.02
N ASN A 124 -26.09 7.91 1.94
CA ASN A 124 -27.14 7.42 1.05
C ASN A 124 -26.76 7.51 -0.44
N GLY A 125 -26.03 8.55 -0.84
CA GLY A 125 -25.53 8.68 -2.21
C GLY A 125 -24.47 7.61 -2.50
N LEU A 126 -23.52 7.46 -1.57
CA LEU A 126 -22.50 6.41 -1.65
C LEU A 126 -23.10 5.00 -1.71
N TYR A 127 -24.12 4.73 -0.90
CA TYR A 127 -24.81 3.45 -0.88
C TYR A 127 -25.41 3.11 -2.24
N LYS A 128 -26.11 4.05 -2.87
CA LYS A 128 -26.71 3.84 -4.21
C LYS A 128 -25.66 3.50 -5.26
N ILE A 129 -24.56 4.26 -5.31
CA ILE A 129 -23.46 4.02 -6.26
C ILE A 129 -22.83 2.63 -6.04
N LEU A 130 -22.66 2.22 -4.78
CA LEU A 130 -22.07 0.92 -4.47
C LEU A 130 -23.01 -0.26 -4.73
N VAL A 131 -24.32 -0.07 -4.58
CA VAL A 131 -25.33 -1.08 -4.96
C VAL A 131 -25.36 -1.24 -6.47
N GLU A 132 -25.36 -0.14 -7.22
CA GLU A 132 -25.27 -0.17 -8.69
C GLU A 132 -24.00 -0.92 -9.15
N ALA A 133 -22.84 -0.61 -8.56
CA ALA A 133 -21.59 -1.32 -8.84
C ALA A 133 -21.63 -2.81 -8.49
N LEU A 134 -22.40 -3.19 -7.47
CA LEU A 134 -22.56 -4.58 -7.06
C LEU A 134 -23.47 -5.34 -8.04
N ASP A 135 -24.52 -4.68 -8.53
CA ASP A 135 -25.41 -5.23 -9.54
C ASP A 135 -24.66 -5.45 -10.87
N GLU A 136 -23.90 -4.46 -11.34
CA GLU A 136 -23.02 -4.60 -12.52
C GLU A 136 -22.01 -5.76 -12.38
N TYR A 137 -21.44 -5.92 -11.18
CA TYR A 137 -20.55 -7.04 -10.90
C TYR A 137 -21.29 -8.38 -11.00
N ASN A 138 -22.49 -8.47 -10.43
CA ASN A 138 -23.30 -9.70 -10.39
C ASN A 138 -23.82 -10.12 -11.77
N GLU A 139 -23.96 -9.19 -12.72
CA GLU A 139 -24.29 -9.50 -14.12
C GLU A 139 -23.14 -10.19 -14.85
N THR A 140 -21.89 -9.81 -14.54
CA THR A 140 -20.70 -10.28 -15.25
C THR A 140 -19.96 -11.41 -14.54
N ASN A 141 -20.09 -11.52 -13.22
CA ASN A 141 -19.34 -12.44 -12.37
C ASN A 141 -20.27 -13.29 -11.50
N ALA A 142 -19.68 -14.22 -10.74
CA ALA A 142 -20.43 -15.01 -9.76
C ALA A 142 -21.08 -14.10 -8.71
N VAL A 143 -22.38 -14.29 -8.49
CA VAL A 143 -23.21 -13.46 -7.60
C VAL A 143 -22.62 -13.37 -6.20
N MET A 144 -22.42 -12.13 -5.72
CA MET A 144 -22.04 -11.81 -4.35
C MET A 144 -23.19 -11.10 -3.65
N ASP A 145 -23.79 -11.77 -2.67
CA ASP A 145 -24.80 -11.18 -1.80
C ASP A 145 -24.10 -10.43 -0.65
N LEU A 146 -23.88 -9.13 -0.84
CA LEU A 146 -23.21 -8.27 0.13
C LEU A 146 -24.19 -7.24 0.68
N VAL A 147 -24.36 -7.25 2.00
CA VAL A 147 -25.09 -6.19 2.69
C VAL A 147 -24.13 -5.04 3.02
N LEU A 148 -24.35 -3.89 2.37
CA LEU A 148 -23.49 -2.71 2.47
C LEU A 148 -23.89 -1.83 3.65
N PHE A 149 -23.40 -2.16 4.85
CA PHE A 149 -23.48 -1.28 6.02
C PHE A 149 -22.46 -0.15 5.95
N GLU A 150 -22.58 0.88 6.80
CA GLU A 150 -21.69 2.04 6.83
C GLU A 150 -20.20 1.67 6.90
N ASP A 151 -19.84 0.71 7.75
CA ASP A 151 -18.45 0.29 7.89
C ASP A 151 -17.94 -0.45 6.64
N ALA A 152 -18.81 -1.22 5.96
CA ALA A 152 -18.46 -1.84 4.68
C ALA A 152 -18.18 -0.78 3.61
N MET A 153 -19.00 0.27 3.54
CA MET A 153 -18.78 1.39 2.62
C MET A 153 -17.47 2.12 2.92
N LYS A 154 -17.16 2.38 4.19
CA LYS A 154 -15.87 2.96 4.61
C LYS A 154 -14.70 2.07 4.19
N HIS A 155 -14.81 0.76 4.36
CA HIS A 155 -13.77 -0.20 3.95
C HIS A 155 -13.57 -0.23 2.44
N ILE A 156 -14.64 -0.19 1.63
CA ILE A 156 -14.54 -0.09 0.17
C ILE A 156 -13.78 1.18 -0.23
N CYS A 157 -14.11 2.33 0.37
CA CYS A 157 -13.42 3.59 0.09
C CYS A 157 -11.94 3.54 0.46
N ARG A 158 -11.60 2.94 1.63
CA ARG A 158 -10.21 2.73 2.06
C ARG A 158 -9.43 1.87 1.07
N ILE A 159 -10.00 0.74 0.65
CA ILE A 159 -9.36 -0.18 -0.31
C ILE A 159 -9.18 0.51 -1.66
N SER A 160 -10.20 1.22 -2.15
CA SER A 160 -10.15 1.95 -3.43
C SER A 160 -9.04 3.00 -3.44
N ARG A 161 -8.90 3.78 -2.36
CA ARG A 161 -7.79 4.74 -2.19
C ARG A 161 -6.42 4.06 -2.26
N ILE A 162 -6.27 2.91 -1.61
CA ILE A 162 -4.97 2.21 -1.58
C ILE A 162 -4.64 1.63 -2.95
N ILE A 163 -5.60 0.98 -3.63
CA ILE A 163 -5.38 0.36 -4.94
C ILE A 163 -5.10 1.42 -6.01
N SER A 164 -5.75 2.57 -5.94
CA SER A 164 -5.58 3.65 -6.92
C SER A 164 -4.21 4.32 -6.82
N ASN A 165 -3.58 4.26 -5.64
CA ASN A 165 -2.22 4.74 -5.46
C ASN A 165 -1.21 3.85 -6.22
N PRO A 166 -0.25 4.45 -6.95
CA PRO A 166 0.79 3.68 -7.64
C PRO A 166 1.63 2.91 -6.62
N SER A 167 1.82 1.61 -6.87
CA SER A 167 2.50 0.67 -5.95
C SER A 167 1.83 0.55 -4.57
N GLY A 168 0.53 0.82 -4.50
CA GLY A 168 -0.27 0.63 -3.30
C GLY A 168 -0.46 -0.86 -2.97
N HIS A 169 -0.31 -1.19 -1.69
CA HIS A 169 -0.59 -2.52 -1.16
C HIS A 169 -1.32 -2.38 0.17
N ALA A 170 -2.21 -3.32 0.46
CA ALA A 170 -3.02 -3.31 1.67
C ALA A 170 -2.93 -4.67 2.36
N LEU A 171 -2.75 -4.62 3.68
CA LEU A 171 -2.92 -5.77 4.56
C LEU A 171 -4.27 -5.63 5.26
N LEU A 172 -5.23 -6.46 4.88
CA LEU A 172 -6.56 -6.49 5.48
C LEU A 172 -6.57 -7.47 6.65
N VAL A 173 -6.64 -6.93 7.87
CA VAL A 173 -6.67 -7.71 9.11
C VAL A 173 -8.08 -7.65 9.70
N GLY A 174 -8.61 -8.80 10.09
CA GLY A 174 -9.85 -8.88 10.85
C GLY A 174 -10.35 -10.31 10.99
N VAL A 175 -11.42 -10.49 11.76
CA VAL A 175 -12.05 -11.79 11.99
C VAL A 175 -12.52 -12.45 10.69
N GLY A 176 -12.51 -13.79 10.63
CA GLY A 176 -13.08 -14.54 9.52
C GLY A 176 -14.56 -14.22 9.31
N GLY A 177 -15.02 -14.23 8.06
CA GLY A 177 -16.43 -13.93 7.72
C GLY A 177 -16.78 -12.45 7.57
N SER A 178 -15.86 -11.53 7.84
CA SER A 178 -16.11 -10.08 7.71
C SER A 178 -16.17 -9.54 6.26
N GLY A 179 -16.29 -10.41 5.26
CA GLY A 179 -16.41 -10.02 3.85
C GLY A 179 -15.16 -9.43 3.17
N LYS A 180 -13.97 -9.43 3.81
CA LYS A 180 -12.72 -8.81 3.29
C LYS A 180 -12.42 -9.15 1.82
N GLN A 181 -12.54 -10.43 1.44
CA GLN A 181 -12.28 -10.88 0.09
C GLN A 181 -13.33 -10.33 -0.90
N SER A 182 -14.61 -10.46 -0.56
CA SER A 182 -15.71 -10.00 -1.41
C SER A 182 -15.69 -8.49 -1.61
N LEU A 183 -15.43 -7.72 -0.54
CA LEU A 183 -15.25 -6.26 -0.62
C LEU A 183 -14.07 -5.89 -1.52
N SER A 184 -12.95 -6.63 -1.43
CA SER A 184 -11.79 -6.36 -2.29
C SER A 184 -12.09 -6.67 -3.76
N ARG A 185 -12.83 -7.74 -4.06
CA ARG A 185 -13.25 -8.07 -5.43
C ARG A 185 -14.17 -6.99 -6.02
N LEU A 186 -15.13 -6.51 -5.24
CA LEU A 186 -15.99 -5.40 -5.65
C LEU A 186 -15.16 -4.14 -5.95
N VAL A 187 -14.20 -3.79 -5.09
CA VAL A 187 -13.33 -2.62 -5.32
C VAL A 187 -12.49 -2.78 -6.59
N ALA A 188 -11.96 -3.97 -6.86
CA ALA A 188 -11.25 -4.21 -8.12
C ALA A 188 -12.15 -3.97 -9.34
N HIS A 189 -13.40 -4.42 -9.28
CA HIS A 189 -14.36 -4.17 -10.35
C HIS A 189 -14.61 -2.68 -10.56
N ILE A 190 -14.91 -1.93 -9.50
CA ILE A 190 -15.08 -0.46 -9.55
C ILE A 190 -13.84 0.22 -10.15
N CYS A 191 -12.65 -0.26 -9.78
CA CYS A 191 -11.40 0.30 -10.27
C CYS A 191 -11.00 -0.20 -11.66
N GLY A 192 -11.72 -1.17 -12.25
CA GLY A 192 -11.41 -1.79 -13.53
C GLY A 192 -10.15 -2.67 -13.51
N TYR A 193 -9.78 -3.23 -12.36
CA TYR A 193 -8.68 -4.17 -12.20
C TYR A 193 -9.18 -5.61 -12.29
N ALA A 194 -8.45 -6.46 -13.02
CA ALA A 194 -8.72 -7.89 -13.03
C ALA A 194 -8.28 -8.50 -11.69
N THR A 195 -9.14 -9.31 -11.08
CA THR A 195 -8.78 -10.03 -9.86
C THR A 195 -7.97 -11.27 -10.20
N TYR A 196 -6.83 -11.46 -9.52
CA TYR A 196 -6.03 -12.68 -9.63
C TYR A 196 -5.86 -13.31 -8.26
N MET A 197 -6.30 -14.55 -8.12
CA MET A 197 -6.23 -15.32 -6.88
C MET A 197 -5.58 -16.66 -7.17
N ILE A 198 -4.71 -17.11 -6.28
CA ILE A 198 -4.04 -18.42 -6.40
C ILE A 198 -5.00 -19.52 -5.98
N ILE A 199 -5.02 -20.60 -6.75
CA ILE A 199 -5.79 -21.81 -6.44
C ILE A 199 -4.83 -22.88 -5.95
N ILE A 200 -4.98 -23.29 -4.70
CA ILE A 200 -4.12 -24.32 -4.11
C ILE A 200 -4.71 -25.68 -4.37
N SER A 201 -3.89 -26.55 -4.96
CA SER A 201 -4.13 -27.98 -5.05
C SER A 201 -3.22 -28.72 -4.06
N GLY A 202 -3.52 -29.98 -3.74
CA GLY A 202 -2.71 -30.78 -2.80
C GLY A 202 -1.23 -30.94 -3.20
N SER A 203 -0.90 -30.71 -4.47
CA SER A 203 0.45 -30.74 -5.03
C SER A 203 1.08 -29.35 -5.24
N TYR A 204 0.45 -28.27 -4.73
CA TYR A 204 0.95 -26.92 -4.95
C TYR A 204 2.28 -26.68 -4.25
N ASN A 205 3.29 -26.35 -5.05
CA ASN A 205 4.67 -26.21 -4.61
C ASN A 205 5.24 -24.86 -5.04
N LEU A 206 6.51 -24.62 -4.68
CA LEU A 206 7.19 -23.36 -4.99
C LEU A 206 7.33 -23.09 -6.49
N SER A 207 7.48 -24.13 -7.33
CA SER A 207 7.53 -23.94 -8.78
C SER A 207 6.19 -23.47 -9.33
N SER A 208 5.08 -24.07 -8.88
CA SER A 208 3.72 -23.64 -9.24
C SER A 208 3.45 -22.17 -8.87
N PHE A 209 3.92 -21.75 -7.69
CA PHE A 209 3.83 -20.35 -7.26
C PHE A 209 4.63 -19.39 -8.15
N ARG A 210 5.84 -19.78 -8.56
CA ARG A 210 6.64 -18.99 -9.49
C ARG A 210 5.95 -18.87 -10.86
N GLU A 211 5.36 -19.95 -11.36
CA GLU A 211 4.60 -19.94 -12.61
C GLU A 211 3.38 -19.01 -12.53
N ASP A 212 2.64 -19.00 -11.42
CA ASP A 212 1.50 -18.10 -11.23
C ASP A 212 1.94 -16.63 -11.19
N LEU A 213 3.05 -16.33 -10.53
CA LEU A 213 3.65 -14.99 -10.57
C LEU A 213 4.07 -14.63 -12.00
N GLN A 214 4.74 -15.52 -12.73
CA GLN A 214 5.11 -15.28 -14.13
C GLN A 214 3.89 -14.96 -15.00
N LYS A 215 2.78 -15.71 -14.86
CA LYS A 215 1.52 -15.45 -15.57
C LYS A 215 0.98 -14.05 -15.24
N MET A 216 0.98 -13.68 -13.97
CA MET A 216 0.56 -12.35 -13.52
C MET A 216 1.43 -11.23 -14.14
N TYR A 217 2.76 -11.40 -14.13
CA TYR A 217 3.70 -10.47 -14.75
C TYR A 217 3.53 -10.37 -16.26
N ARG A 218 3.27 -11.49 -16.95
CA ARG A 218 3.01 -11.49 -18.40
C ARG A 218 1.70 -10.76 -18.74
N ARG A 219 0.62 -10.99 -17.99
CA ARG A 219 -0.66 -10.28 -18.20
C ARG A 219 -0.53 -8.78 -17.94
N SER A 220 0.07 -8.38 -16.82
CA SER A 220 0.21 -6.97 -16.46
C SER A 220 1.25 -6.24 -17.30
N GLY A 221 2.35 -6.91 -17.63
CA GLY A 221 3.43 -6.39 -18.46
C GLY A 221 3.04 -6.33 -19.92
N GLN A 222 2.85 -7.48 -20.58
CA GLN A 222 2.68 -7.56 -22.04
C GLN A 222 1.32 -7.08 -22.55
N LYS A 223 0.24 -7.22 -21.76
CA LYS A 223 -1.10 -6.77 -22.17
C LYS A 223 -1.49 -5.42 -21.59
N GLY A 224 -0.66 -4.86 -20.70
CA GLY A 224 -0.97 -3.61 -19.98
C GLY A 224 -2.19 -3.69 -19.06
N GLU A 225 -2.67 -4.90 -18.75
CA GLU A 225 -3.86 -5.13 -17.93
C GLU A 225 -3.56 -4.79 -16.46
N GLY A 226 -4.44 -4.01 -15.82
CA GLY A 226 -4.34 -3.78 -14.39
C GLY A 226 -4.77 -5.03 -13.63
N ILE A 227 -3.95 -5.50 -12.68
CA ILE A 227 -4.24 -6.70 -11.89
C ILE A 227 -4.23 -6.38 -10.40
N MET A 228 -5.29 -6.81 -9.71
CA MET A 228 -5.34 -6.87 -8.25
C MET A 228 -5.03 -8.30 -7.79
N PHE A 229 -3.89 -8.47 -7.15
CA PHE A 229 -3.45 -9.76 -6.62
C PHE A 229 -4.05 -9.96 -5.22
N LEU A 230 -4.94 -10.95 -5.08
CA LEU A 230 -5.55 -11.35 -3.82
C LEU A 230 -4.83 -12.56 -3.24
N PHE A 231 -4.21 -12.37 -2.08
CA PHE A 231 -3.48 -13.42 -1.38
C PHE A 231 -3.98 -13.59 0.05
N THR A 232 -4.30 -14.82 0.42
CA THR A 232 -4.92 -15.17 1.70
C THR A 232 -3.97 -16.01 2.55
N ASP A 233 -4.14 -15.96 3.86
CA ASP A 233 -3.37 -16.80 4.79
C ASP A 233 -3.53 -18.31 4.54
N SER A 234 -4.74 -18.73 4.16
CA SER A 234 -5.06 -20.11 3.79
C SER A 234 -4.31 -20.57 2.54
N GLN A 235 -3.80 -19.63 1.74
CA GLN A 235 -2.97 -19.91 0.57
C GLN A 235 -1.47 -20.05 0.89
N ILE A 236 -1.07 -19.82 2.14
CA ILE A 236 0.34 -19.91 2.52
C ILE A 236 0.62 -21.34 2.97
N THR A 237 1.01 -22.20 2.03
CA THR A 237 1.45 -23.58 2.34
C THR A 237 2.93 -23.63 2.74
N ASP A 238 3.76 -22.76 2.16
CA ASP A 238 5.19 -22.65 2.43
C ASP A 238 5.55 -21.21 2.81
N GLU A 239 6.29 -21.02 3.91
CA GLU A 239 6.75 -19.72 4.39
C GLU A 239 7.62 -19.00 3.35
N ARG A 240 8.28 -19.76 2.45
CA ARG A 240 9.09 -19.20 1.36
C ARG A 240 8.29 -18.33 0.41
N PHE A 241 6.97 -18.50 0.30
CA PHE A 241 6.13 -17.62 -0.53
C PHE A 241 6.21 -16.16 -0.08
N LEU A 242 6.34 -15.92 1.23
CA LEU A 242 6.43 -14.57 1.77
C LEU A 242 7.70 -13.83 1.35
N VAL A 243 8.78 -14.56 1.04
CA VAL A 243 10.03 -13.96 0.53
C VAL A 243 9.78 -13.35 -0.85
N TYR A 244 9.11 -14.08 -1.74
CA TYR A 244 8.75 -13.61 -3.08
C TYR A 244 7.76 -12.43 -3.04
N ILE A 245 6.80 -12.46 -2.11
CA ILE A 245 5.87 -11.33 -1.91
C ILE A 245 6.63 -10.10 -1.38
N ASN A 246 7.58 -10.27 -0.47
CA ASN A 246 8.38 -9.15 0.02
C ASN A 246 9.23 -8.52 -1.10
N ASP A 247 9.81 -9.33 -1.99
CA ASP A 247 10.56 -8.84 -3.16
C ASP A 247 9.63 -8.08 -4.12
N LEU A 248 8.43 -8.63 -4.39
CA LEU A 248 7.38 -7.97 -5.17
C LEU A 248 7.00 -6.60 -4.59
N LEU A 249 6.85 -6.49 -3.27
CA LEU A 249 6.47 -5.25 -2.60
C LEU A 249 7.61 -4.24 -2.47
N SER A 250 8.85 -4.73 -2.32
CA SER A 250 10.03 -3.89 -2.05
C SER A 250 10.63 -3.30 -3.32
N SER A 251 10.90 -4.15 -4.32
CA SER A 251 11.56 -3.76 -5.57
C SER A 251 10.62 -3.86 -6.78
N GLY A 252 9.57 -4.68 -6.69
CA GLY A 252 8.78 -5.07 -7.87
C GLY A 252 9.56 -5.94 -8.85
N GLU A 253 10.72 -6.46 -8.44
CA GLU A 253 11.57 -7.36 -9.22
C GLU A 253 11.95 -8.55 -8.34
N ILE A 254 11.50 -9.72 -8.76
CA ILE A 254 11.82 -10.99 -8.11
C ILE A 254 13.03 -11.60 -8.82
N PRO A 255 14.13 -11.89 -8.09
CA PRO A 255 15.32 -12.48 -8.69
C PRO A 255 15.00 -13.87 -9.28
N ASP A 256 15.63 -14.18 -10.41
CA ASP A 256 15.48 -15.45 -11.14
C ASP A 256 14.05 -15.86 -11.50
N LEU A 257 13.07 -14.94 -11.47
CA LEU A 257 11.68 -15.29 -11.78
C LEU A 257 11.54 -15.79 -13.23
N PHE A 258 12.17 -15.14 -14.19
CA PHE A 258 12.17 -15.52 -15.60
C PHE A 258 13.55 -16.01 -16.06
N PRO A 259 13.62 -17.07 -16.90
CA PRO A 259 14.86 -17.44 -17.59
C PRO A 259 15.29 -16.33 -18.56
N ALA A 260 16.56 -16.37 -18.99
CA ALA A 260 17.11 -15.34 -19.86
C ALA A 260 16.36 -15.23 -21.20
N GLU A 261 15.95 -16.36 -21.77
CA GLU A 261 15.20 -16.43 -23.03
C GLU A 261 13.84 -15.72 -22.94
N ASP A 262 13.06 -16.02 -21.90
CA ASP A 262 11.76 -15.36 -21.64
C ASP A 262 11.91 -13.85 -21.42
N LYS A 263 13.01 -13.42 -20.78
CA LYS A 263 13.27 -11.98 -20.55
C LYS A 263 13.46 -11.26 -21.88
N ASP A 264 14.19 -11.85 -22.82
CA ASP A 264 14.41 -11.25 -24.14
C ASP A 264 13.11 -11.21 -24.95
N GLU A 265 12.26 -12.24 -24.86
CA GLU A 265 10.92 -12.25 -25.47
C GLU A 265 10.05 -11.11 -24.92
N ILE A 266 9.97 -10.97 -23.59
CA ILE A 266 9.20 -9.90 -22.94
C ILE A 266 9.74 -8.52 -23.34
N VAL A 267 11.07 -8.33 -23.33
CA VAL A 267 11.68 -7.06 -23.73
C VAL A 267 11.32 -6.73 -25.18
N ASN A 268 11.32 -7.70 -26.09
CA ASN A 268 10.96 -7.49 -27.48
C ASN A 268 9.47 -7.16 -27.65
N ALA A 269 8.57 -7.82 -26.92
CA ALA A 269 7.15 -7.49 -26.92
C ALA A 269 6.90 -6.05 -26.44
N MET A 270 7.58 -5.63 -25.37
CA MET A 270 7.39 -4.30 -24.78
C MET A 270 8.06 -3.16 -25.57
N ARG A 271 9.01 -3.47 -26.47
CA ARG A 271 9.64 -2.46 -27.35
C ARG A 271 8.63 -1.74 -28.24
N GLY A 272 7.55 -2.41 -28.63
CA GLY A 272 6.47 -1.79 -29.41
C GLY A 272 5.76 -0.70 -28.61
N GLU A 273 5.32 -1.02 -27.40
CA GLU A 273 4.62 -0.10 -26.51
C GLU A 273 5.51 1.05 -26.01
N THR A 274 6.79 0.78 -25.74
CA THR A 274 7.76 1.83 -25.34
C THR A 274 8.17 2.78 -26.47
N LYS A 275 7.89 2.43 -27.73
CA LYS A 275 8.04 3.37 -28.86
C LYS A 275 6.78 4.20 -29.10
N ALA A 276 5.59 3.61 -28.90
CA ALA A 276 4.30 4.27 -29.11
C ALA A 276 3.95 5.27 -27.99
N GLY A 277 4.13 4.88 -26.72
CA GLY A 277 4.27 5.85 -25.65
C GLY A 277 5.67 6.41 -25.75
N CYS A 278 5.87 7.72 -25.85
CA CYS A 278 7.18 8.37 -25.89
C CYS A 278 8.00 8.09 -24.59
N TRP A 279 8.49 6.86 -24.43
CA TRP A 279 9.50 6.44 -23.48
C TRP A 279 10.90 6.57 -24.12
N THR A 280 11.04 7.50 -25.07
CA THR A 280 12.29 7.85 -25.72
C THR A 280 12.97 9.00 -24.96
N ARG A 281 13.98 8.64 -24.15
CA ARG A 281 15.17 9.43 -23.79
C ARG A 281 15.03 10.84 -23.16
N ARG A 282 13.83 11.35 -22.89
CA ARG A 282 13.58 12.54 -22.02
C ARG A 282 12.63 12.31 -20.84
N ARG A 283 12.04 11.12 -20.76
CA ARG A 283 11.50 10.50 -19.54
C ARG A 283 12.05 9.08 -19.42
N THR A 284 13.38 8.95 -19.55
CA THR A 284 14.04 7.66 -19.35
C THR A 284 13.68 7.17 -17.96
N VAL A 285 13.31 5.89 -17.93
CA VAL A 285 13.37 4.93 -16.83
C VAL A 285 14.73 5.07 -16.11
N GLY A 286 14.88 6.14 -15.36
CA GLY A 286 15.64 6.22 -14.14
C GLY A 286 14.61 6.02 -13.03
N ILE A 287 14.71 5.00 -12.18
CA ILE A 287 15.85 4.95 -11.27
C ILE A 287 16.22 6.39 -10.89
N ARG A 288 15.48 6.98 -9.95
CA ARG A 288 16.09 7.91 -9.01
C ARG A 288 16.98 7.09 -8.07
N SER A 289 18.04 6.44 -8.57
CA SER A 289 19.11 5.91 -7.72
C SER A 289 20.15 7.01 -7.50
N SER A 290 19.81 7.90 -6.60
CA SER A 290 20.72 8.27 -5.53
C SER A 290 19.82 8.83 -4.42
N ARG A 291 19.65 8.05 -3.35
CA ARG A 291 20.32 8.34 -2.07
C ARG A 291 20.22 9.82 -1.68
N ARG A 292 19.24 10.10 -0.81
CA ARG A 292 19.38 10.88 0.43
C ARG A 292 18.13 10.47 1.23
N SER A 293 18.15 9.54 2.17
CA SER A 293 19.15 9.14 3.17
C SER A 293 18.86 7.70 3.64
N ARG A 294 19.90 6.86 3.78
CA ARG A 294 19.92 5.63 4.63
C ARG A 294 20.09 6.05 6.11
N PRO A 295 20.02 5.19 7.17
CA PRO A 295 20.03 3.71 7.32
C PRO A 295 18.72 3.18 7.99
N THR A 296 18.40 1.89 8.11
CA THR A 296 18.95 0.88 9.03
C THR A 296 18.37 -0.50 8.70
N CYS A 297 19.18 -1.54 8.84
CA CYS A 297 18.73 -2.93 9.00
C CYS A 297 17.86 -3.07 10.24
N THR A 298 16.73 -3.78 10.13
CA THR A 298 16.22 -4.60 11.24
C THR A 298 15.50 -5.81 10.66
N SER A 299 16.15 -6.97 10.80
CA SER A 299 15.54 -8.29 10.69
C SER A 299 14.45 -8.45 11.76
N CYS A 300 13.27 -8.95 11.41
CA CYS A 300 12.33 -9.53 12.37
C CYS A 300 11.49 -10.61 11.66
N LEU A 301 11.80 -11.88 11.95
CA LEU A 301 10.93 -13.02 11.67
C LEU A 301 9.62 -12.90 12.49
N PRO A 302 8.50 -13.45 12.01
CA PRO A 302 7.28 -13.55 12.82
C PRO A 302 7.47 -14.61 13.92
N SER A 303 7.57 -14.18 15.18
CA SER A 303 7.47 -15.05 16.35
C SER A 303 6.01 -15.18 16.79
N ARG A 304 5.52 -16.42 16.90
CA ARG A 304 4.24 -16.77 17.54
C ARG A 304 4.21 -16.27 19.00
N PRO A 305 3.10 -15.69 19.48
CA PRO A 305 2.90 -15.54 20.91
C PRO A 305 2.45 -16.88 21.48
N SER A 306 3.19 -17.38 22.47
CA SER A 306 3.01 -18.61 23.27
C SER A 306 3.70 -19.87 22.76
N GLY A 307 4.75 -20.26 23.50
CA GLY A 307 5.49 -21.51 23.37
C GLY A 307 6.70 -21.49 24.30
N ARG A 308 6.56 -22.05 25.50
CA ARG A 308 7.66 -22.24 26.45
C ARG A 308 8.72 -23.15 25.83
N THR A 309 9.99 -22.74 25.82
CA THR A 309 11.11 -23.67 25.89
C THR A 309 12.20 -23.11 26.80
N SER A 310 12.55 -23.94 27.77
CA SER A 310 13.58 -23.80 28.80
C SER A 310 14.98 -24.08 28.24
N GLY A 311 16.02 -23.42 28.78
CA GLY A 311 17.41 -23.91 28.64
C GLY A 311 18.54 -22.87 28.77
N SER A 312 19.03 -22.70 30.01
CA SER A 312 20.44 -22.49 30.44
C SER A 312 21.47 -21.68 29.60
N GLY A 313 21.92 -20.54 30.15
CA GLY A 313 23.30 -20.32 30.64
C GLY A 313 24.46 -19.94 29.68
N HIS A 314 25.02 -18.73 29.86
CA HIS A 314 26.48 -18.37 30.03
C HIS A 314 26.93 -17.04 29.37
N SER A 315 27.24 -16.08 30.27
CA SER A 315 28.37 -15.11 30.34
C SER A 315 29.07 -14.50 29.10
N ALA A 316 28.99 -13.16 29.04
CA ALA A 316 30.07 -12.16 29.12
C ALA A 316 31.06 -11.85 27.96
N SER A 317 31.19 -10.53 27.73
CA SER A 317 32.40 -9.71 27.42
C SER A 317 32.65 -9.18 25.99
N SER A 318 32.83 -7.86 25.93
CA SER A 318 33.59 -7.03 24.95
C SER A 318 34.77 -6.39 25.74
N PRO A 319 35.81 -5.72 25.17
CA PRO A 319 35.68 -4.46 24.37
C PRO A 319 36.83 -4.04 23.37
N GLN A 320 36.57 -2.99 22.55
CA GLN A 320 37.47 -1.90 21.99
C GLN A 320 38.66 -2.25 21.04
N SER A 321 39.19 -1.48 20.06
CA SER A 321 39.01 -0.19 19.29
C SER A 321 40.22 -0.12 18.28
N PRO A 322 40.64 0.99 17.58
CA PRO A 322 40.05 1.98 16.63
C PRO A 322 40.78 2.05 15.22
N PRO A 323 40.46 3.00 14.29
CA PRO A 323 41.06 3.12 12.93
C PRO A 323 42.00 4.35 12.74
N PRO A 324 42.74 4.47 11.61
CA PRO A 324 43.48 5.70 11.28
C PRO A 324 42.88 6.53 10.13
N SER A 325 43.10 7.83 10.23
CA SER A 325 42.88 8.94 9.28
C SER A 325 44.14 9.30 8.47
N LEU A 326 44.01 10.04 7.35
CA LEU A 326 44.90 11.10 6.79
C LEU A 326 44.41 11.46 5.35
N THR A 327 43.77 12.61 5.10
CA THR A 327 44.25 13.92 4.56
C THR A 327 44.81 13.93 3.12
N GLY A 328 44.28 14.82 2.26
CA GLY A 328 45.01 15.31 1.06
C GLY A 328 44.18 15.87 -0.13
N SER A 329 43.97 17.19 -0.14
CA SER A 329 44.04 18.16 -1.27
C SER A 329 43.51 17.87 -2.70
N SER A 330 42.69 18.81 -3.21
CA SER A 330 42.37 19.13 -4.63
C SER A 330 43.57 19.83 -5.34
N PRO A 331 43.60 20.16 -6.67
CA PRO A 331 42.52 20.60 -7.56
C PRO A 331 42.52 19.97 -8.99
N GLY A 332 41.50 20.33 -9.79
CA GLY A 332 41.10 19.61 -11.01
C GLY A 332 41.92 19.82 -12.28
N GLN A 333 41.66 18.91 -13.24
CA GLN A 333 41.95 19.07 -14.66
C GLN A 333 40.87 18.33 -15.48
N ARG A 334 40.39 19.01 -16.52
CA ARG A 334 39.66 18.39 -17.64
C ARG A 334 40.68 17.59 -18.47
N ALA A 335 40.40 16.32 -18.72
CA ALA A 335 40.99 15.58 -19.82
C ALA A 335 40.00 14.51 -20.30
N ALA A 336 39.72 14.54 -21.59
CA ALA A 336 38.99 13.52 -22.31
C ALA A 336 39.86 12.26 -22.45
N CYS A 337 39.26 11.08 -22.28
CA CYS A 337 39.78 9.81 -22.81
C CYS A 337 38.61 8.82 -22.83
N SER A 338 38.08 8.52 -24.01
CA SER A 338 38.41 7.32 -24.80
C SER A 338 37.42 6.19 -24.51
N ALA A 339 36.63 5.88 -25.53
CA ALA A 339 35.74 4.74 -25.58
C ALA A 339 36.50 3.43 -25.34
N LEU A 340 35.97 2.58 -24.46
CA LEU A 340 36.11 1.13 -24.57
C LEU A 340 34.77 0.45 -24.24
N PRO A 341 34.46 -0.67 -24.92
CA PRO A 341 33.15 -1.31 -24.94
C PRO A 341 33.04 -2.34 -23.81
N GLY A 342 31.87 -2.45 -23.19
CA GLY A 342 31.68 -3.46 -22.16
C GLY A 342 30.35 -3.35 -21.45
N SER A 343 29.36 -4.09 -21.96
CA SER A 343 28.32 -4.76 -21.20
C SER A 343 27.79 -4.04 -19.94
N SER A 344 26.78 -3.19 -20.11
CA SER A 344 25.82 -2.95 -19.04
C SER A 344 24.42 -2.89 -19.65
N TRP A 345 23.83 -4.08 -19.83
CA TRP A 345 22.45 -4.20 -20.25
C TRP A 345 21.54 -3.52 -19.23
N THR A 346 20.74 -2.61 -19.74
CA THR A 346 19.67 -1.83 -19.13
C THR A 346 18.82 -2.67 -18.19
N LYS A 347 18.87 -2.40 -16.88
CA LYS A 347 17.92 -2.95 -15.90
C LYS A 347 16.57 -2.23 -16.05
N LEU A 348 15.57 -2.91 -16.61
CA LEU A 348 14.18 -2.47 -16.62
C LEU A 348 13.44 -3.11 -15.44
N THR A 349 12.87 -2.29 -14.56
CA THR A 349 11.96 -2.69 -13.47
C THR A 349 10.51 -2.61 -13.97
N TRP A 350 9.75 -3.71 -13.89
CA TRP A 350 8.50 -3.90 -14.64
C TRP A 350 7.19 -3.91 -13.81
N ALA A 351 7.20 -3.83 -12.48
CA ALA A 351 5.97 -3.83 -11.69
C ALA A 351 5.60 -2.44 -11.16
N ARG A 352 4.71 -1.73 -11.86
CA ARG A 352 4.07 -0.49 -11.33
C ARG A 352 2.54 -0.52 -11.29
N ARG A 353 1.90 -1.57 -11.82
CA ARG A 353 0.43 -1.71 -11.89
C ARG A 353 -0.15 -2.93 -11.14
N ALA A 354 0.67 -3.65 -10.37
CA ALA A 354 0.17 -4.72 -9.51
C ALA A 354 -0.07 -4.15 -8.11
N SER A 355 -1.35 -4.04 -7.72
CA SER A 355 -1.73 -3.75 -6.34
C SER A 355 -1.90 -5.08 -5.62
N VAL A 356 -1.11 -5.31 -4.58
CA VAL A 356 -1.10 -6.56 -3.81
C VAL A 356 -1.94 -6.37 -2.55
N LEU A 357 -2.95 -7.22 -2.39
CA LEU A 357 -3.82 -7.27 -1.23
C LEU A 357 -3.57 -8.57 -0.48
N LEU A 358 -3.04 -8.43 0.73
CA LEU A 358 -2.80 -9.52 1.67
C LEU A 358 -3.97 -9.53 2.67
N SER A 359 -4.71 -10.62 2.77
CA SER A 359 -5.79 -10.79 3.76
C SER A 359 -5.42 -11.90 4.73
N THR A 360 -5.25 -11.56 6.01
CA THR A 360 -4.99 -12.52 7.08
C THR A 360 -6.24 -12.70 7.94
N SER A 361 -6.60 -13.95 8.26
CA SER A 361 -7.64 -14.26 9.24
C SER A 361 -7.01 -14.49 10.63
N SER A 362 -7.58 -13.88 11.66
CA SER A 362 -7.24 -14.19 13.05
C SER A 362 -8.30 -15.16 13.60
N CYS A 363 -7.91 -16.39 13.95
CA CYS A 363 -8.77 -17.36 14.63
C CYS A 363 -9.19 -16.84 16.03
N PRO A 364 -10.47 -16.97 16.43
CA PRO A 364 -10.87 -16.69 17.80
C PRO A 364 -10.34 -17.79 18.73
N SER A 365 -9.64 -17.39 19.78
CA SER A 365 -9.26 -18.26 20.89
C SER A 365 -10.52 -18.80 21.57
N ARG A 366 -10.76 -20.12 21.49
CA ARG A 366 -11.72 -20.79 22.38
C ARG A 366 -11.21 -20.68 23.81
N SER A 367 -11.97 -20.03 24.68
CA SER A 367 -11.83 -20.09 26.13
C SER A 367 -12.18 -21.50 26.63
N PRO A 368 -11.44 -22.08 27.58
CA PRO A 368 -11.84 -23.33 28.22
C PRO A 368 -12.84 -23.05 29.35
N VAL A 369 -14.02 -23.67 29.26
CA VAL A 369 -14.81 -24.09 30.42
C VAL A 369 -15.22 -25.53 30.16
#